data_AF-A0A6L6BDS8-F1
#
_entry.id   AF-A0A6L6BDS8-F1
#
_cell.length_a   1.000
_cell.length_b   1.000
_cell.length_c   1.000
_cell.angle_alpha   90.00
_cell.angle_beta   90.00
_cell.angle_gamma   90.00
#
_symmetry.space_group_name_H-M   'P 1'
#
loop_
_entity.id
_entity.type
_entity.pdbx_description
1 polymer ?
#
loop_
_entity_poly.entity_id
_entity_poly.type
_entity_poly.pdbx_seq_one_letter_code
_entity_poly.pdbx_strand_id
1 'polypeptide(L)'
;MSTETSNRVAISGPGLKKQGIVILQTLFIAAFTLLELRIRSGVGIVTGIVLCLALFGGVRFGRKGTRYVSVVTPPLAFAATVLVNVIITDGIKISRAGIDFIAALASMAPYLIISALFGWFMYFNEKAKSRPSRKSTN
;
A
#
# COMPACT_ATOMS: atom_id res chain seq x y z
N MET A 1 18.63 -38.30 4.27
CA MET A 1 17.52 -38.65 5.18
C MET A 1 17.56 -37.63 6.33
N SER A 2 16.39 -37.13 6.78
CA SER A 2 16.12 -35.98 7.70
C SER A 2 16.53 -34.59 7.18
N THR A 3 15.72 -33.53 7.21
CA THR A 3 14.37 -33.29 7.77
C THR A 3 13.79 -32.02 7.14
N GLU A 4 12.51 -32.10 6.81
CA GLU A 4 11.57 -31.00 6.59
C GLU A 4 11.85 -29.74 7.43
N THR A 5 11.92 -28.58 6.78
CA THR A 5 11.45 -27.33 7.40
C THR A 5 10.51 -26.64 6.43
N SER A 6 9.37 -27.29 6.22
CA SER A 6 8.16 -26.64 5.73
C SER A 6 7.67 -25.66 6.80
N ASN A 7 8.38 -24.55 6.98
CA ASN A 7 7.86 -23.39 7.72
C ASN A 7 7.38 -22.34 6.73
N ARG A 8 6.60 -22.78 5.74
CA ARG A 8 5.67 -21.86 5.10
C ARG A 8 4.42 -21.95 5.96
N VAL A 9 4.13 -20.88 6.69
CA VAL A 9 2.74 -20.52 6.95
C VAL A 9 2.12 -20.27 5.57
N ALA A 10 1.81 -21.37 4.88
CA ALA A 10 0.96 -21.34 3.71
C ALA A 10 -0.38 -20.93 4.29
N ILE A 11 -0.76 -19.68 4.06
CA ILE A 11 -2.15 -19.29 4.23
C ILE A 11 -2.92 -20.15 3.22
N SER A 12 -3.39 -21.29 3.71
CA SER A 12 -4.16 -22.26 2.95
C SER A 12 -5.54 -21.66 2.74
N GLY A 13 -5.74 -21.07 1.56
CA GLY A 13 -7.00 -20.47 1.15
C GLY A 13 -6.86 -19.63 -0.13
N PRO A 14 -7.96 -19.33 -0.82
CA PRO A 14 -7.93 -18.36 -1.91
C PRO A 14 -7.48 -17.01 -1.33
N GLY A 15 -6.38 -16.43 -1.86
CA GLY A 15 -5.85 -15.15 -1.38
C GLY A 15 -6.88 -14.00 -1.41
N LEU A 16 -6.48 -12.81 -0.96
CA LEU A 16 -7.40 -11.68 -0.83
C LEU A 16 -7.99 -11.25 -2.19
N LYS A 17 -9.31 -10.97 -2.17
CA LYS A 17 -10.04 -10.30 -3.25
C LYS A 17 -9.66 -8.81 -3.31
N LYS A 18 -9.95 -8.15 -4.44
CA LYS A 18 -9.69 -6.70 -4.63
C LYS A 18 -10.21 -5.85 -3.47
N GLN A 19 -11.48 -6.04 -3.09
CA GLN A 19 -12.12 -5.30 -1.99
C GLN A 19 -11.42 -5.55 -0.65
N GLY A 20 -11.05 -6.81 -0.36
CA GLY A 20 -10.35 -7.16 0.88
C GLY A 20 -8.99 -6.48 1.00
N ILE A 21 -8.25 -6.36 -0.10
CA ILE A 21 -6.97 -5.62 -0.12
C ILE A 21 -7.21 -4.14 0.16
N VAL A 22 -8.21 -3.53 -0.51
CA VAL A 22 -8.54 -2.11 -0.31
C VAL A 22 -8.85 -1.82 1.15
N ILE A 23 -9.74 -2.61 1.73
CA ILE A 23 -10.18 -2.41 3.12
C ILE A 23 -8.99 -2.60 4.06
N LEU A 24 -8.24 -3.70 3.93
CA LEU A 24 -7.15 -4.00 4.85
C LEU A 24 -6.03 -2.97 4.79
N GLN A 25 -5.61 -2.57 3.59
CA GLN A 25 -4.59 -1.54 3.42
C GLN A 25 -5.08 -0.18 3.95
N THR A 26 -6.32 0.19 3.64
CA THR A 26 -6.88 1.48 4.09
C THR A 26 -6.98 1.52 5.60
N LEU A 27 -7.49 0.47 6.24
CA LEU A 27 -7.66 0.41 7.69
C LEU A 27 -6.29 0.44 8.40
N PHE A 28 -5.33 -0.33 7.90
CA PHE A 28 -3.98 -0.38 8.47
C PHE A 28 -3.26 0.96 8.33
N ILE A 29 -3.24 1.55 7.13
CA ILE A 29 -2.63 2.86 6.90
C ILE A 29 -3.32 3.93 7.74
N ALA A 30 -4.65 3.96 7.74
CA ALA A 30 -5.41 4.97 8.49
C ALA A 30 -5.12 4.89 9.99
N ALA A 31 -5.13 3.70 10.57
CA ALA A 31 -4.87 3.50 11.99
C ALA A 31 -3.49 4.05 12.41
N PHE A 32 -2.43 3.67 11.71
CA PHE A 32 -1.07 4.12 12.04
C PHE A 32 -0.82 5.59 11.70
N THR A 33 -1.38 6.09 10.61
CA THR A 33 -1.26 7.50 10.23
C THR A 33 -1.94 8.40 11.25
N LEU A 34 -3.16 8.06 11.67
CA LEU A 34 -3.89 8.80 12.68
C LEU A 34 -3.20 8.69 14.05
N LEU A 35 -2.71 7.51 14.42
CA LEU A 35 -1.97 7.34 15.67
C LEU A 35 -0.69 8.20 15.68
N GLU A 36 0.08 8.18 14.59
CA GLU A 36 1.29 9.00 14.47
C GLU A 36 0.96 10.49 14.51
N LEU A 37 -0.09 10.95 13.81
CA LEU A 37 -0.56 12.34 13.84
C LEU A 37 -1.06 12.79 15.22
N ARG A 38 -1.56 11.86 16.05
CA ARG A 38 -2.02 12.18 17.41
C ARG A 38 -0.87 12.26 18.40
N ILE A 39 0.18 11.47 18.21
CA ILE A 39 1.38 11.44 19.07
C ILE A 39 2.39 12.50 18.63
N ARG A 40 2.48 12.78 17.34
CA ARG A 40 3.43 13.69 16.70
C ARG A 40 2.67 14.62 15.76
N SER A 41 2.96 15.92 15.79
CA SER A 41 2.32 16.93 14.92
C SER A 41 2.62 16.79 13.42
N GLY A 42 3.04 15.62 12.95
CA GLY A 42 3.39 15.37 11.56
C GLY A 42 3.59 13.90 11.27
N VAL A 43 3.40 13.55 10.01
CA VAL A 43 3.58 12.18 9.51
C VAL A 43 5.06 11.88 9.31
N GLY A 44 5.50 10.69 9.74
CA GLY A 44 6.90 10.33 9.78
C GLY A 44 7.22 8.92 9.31
N ILE A 45 8.40 8.46 9.75
CA ILE A 45 9.00 7.19 9.32
C ILE A 45 8.07 6.01 9.59
N VAL A 46 7.29 6.05 10.67
CA VAL A 46 6.38 4.95 11.03
C VAL A 46 5.33 4.75 9.95
N THR A 47 4.62 5.82 9.55
CA THR A 47 3.65 5.75 8.46
C THR A 47 4.32 5.38 7.13
N GLY A 48 5.53 5.88 6.86
CA GLY A 48 6.30 5.53 5.67
C GLY A 48 6.59 4.02 5.56
N ILE A 49 7.02 3.40 6.66
CA ILE A 49 7.25 1.95 6.73
C ILE A 49 5.93 1.18 6.61
N VAL A 50 4.88 1.64 7.29
CA VAL A 50 3.54 1.02 7.22
C VAL A 50 3.00 1.03 5.79
N LEU A 51 3.21 2.10 5.02
CA LEU A 51 2.85 2.16 3.61
C LEU A 51 3.55 1.07 2.79
N CYS A 52 4.87 0.91 2.98
CA CYS A 52 5.64 -0.14 2.30
C CYS A 52 5.15 -1.54 2.70
N LEU A 53 4.87 -1.77 3.98
CA LEU A 53 4.37 -3.04 4.49
C LEU A 53 2.95 -3.35 3.97
N ALA A 54 2.07 -2.35 3.92
CA ALA A 54 0.72 -2.50 3.40
C ALA A 54 0.75 -2.86 1.90
N LEU A 55 1.63 -2.22 1.12
CA LEU A 55 1.84 -2.58 -0.28
C LEU A 55 2.38 -4.01 -0.42
N PHE A 56 3.42 -4.35 0.34
CA PHE A 56 4.02 -5.68 0.31
C PHE A 56 2.99 -6.76 0.69
N GLY A 57 2.22 -6.54 1.75
CA GLY A 57 1.15 -7.42 2.19
C GLY A 57 0.08 -7.61 1.11
N GLY A 58 -0.38 -6.54 0.47
CA GLY A 58 -1.36 -6.63 -0.61
C GLY A 58 -0.84 -7.39 -1.84
N VAL A 59 0.44 -7.20 -2.20
CA VAL A 59 1.09 -7.92 -3.31
C VAL A 59 1.27 -9.40 -2.97
N ARG A 60 1.63 -9.71 -1.72
CA ARG A 60 1.94 -11.08 -1.28
C ARG A 60 0.71 -11.93 -1.01
N PHE A 61 -0.34 -11.34 -0.43
CA PHE A 61 -1.55 -12.04 -0.02
C PHE A 61 -2.70 -11.91 -1.03
N GLY A 62 -2.59 -11.05 -2.04
CA GLY A 62 -3.59 -10.86 -3.08
C GLY A 62 -3.63 -11.97 -4.13
N ARG A 63 -4.82 -12.23 -4.70
CA ARG A 63 -4.99 -13.14 -5.85
C ARG A 63 -4.37 -12.55 -7.13
N LYS A 64 -4.10 -13.41 -8.13
CA LYS A 64 -3.73 -12.93 -9.48
C LYS A 64 -4.77 -11.92 -9.99
N GLY A 65 -4.30 -10.80 -10.54
CA GLY A 65 -5.15 -9.69 -10.99
C GLY A 65 -5.53 -8.65 -9.93
N THR A 66 -5.05 -8.80 -8.68
CA THR A 66 -5.29 -7.82 -7.60
C THR A 66 -4.11 -6.87 -7.34
N ARG A 67 -2.94 -7.11 -7.96
CA ARG A 67 -1.73 -6.29 -7.77
C ARG A 67 -1.90 -4.83 -8.14
N TYR A 68 -2.63 -4.51 -9.20
CA TYR A 68 -2.89 -3.11 -9.54
C TYR A 68 -3.52 -2.35 -8.36
N VAL A 69 -4.55 -2.96 -7.76
CA VAL A 69 -5.26 -2.39 -6.60
C VAL A 69 -4.30 -2.22 -5.42
N SER A 70 -3.49 -3.23 -5.14
CA SER A 70 -2.50 -3.19 -4.06
C SER A 70 -1.46 -2.08 -4.20
N VAL A 71 -1.19 -1.58 -5.41
CA VAL A 71 -0.18 -0.55 -5.67
C VAL A 71 -0.80 0.86 -5.60
N VAL A 72 -2.04 1.02 -6.04
CA VAL A 72 -2.73 2.33 -6.05
C VAL A 72 -3.40 2.65 -4.72
N THR A 73 -3.84 1.64 -3.97
CA THR A 73 -4.55 1.83 -2.72
C THR A 73 -3.69 2.51 -1.64
N PRO A 74 -2.40 2.18 -1.41
CA PRO A 74 -1.65 2.82 -0.35
C PRO A 74 -1.53 4.36 -0.49
N PRO A 75 -1.19 4.92 -1.67
CA PRO A 75 -1.25 6.37 -1.89
C PRO A 75 -2.64 6.97 -1.66
N LEU A 76 -3.68 6.32 -2.20
CA LEU A 76 -5.07 6.79 -2.09
C LEU A 76 -5.57 6.77 -0.63
N ALA A 77 -5.30 5.70 0.10
CA ALA A 77 -5.67 5.53 1.50
C ALA A 77 -4.98 6.56 2.40
N PHE A 78 -3.68 6.79 2.18
CA PHE A 78 -2.93 7.80 2.92
C PHE A 78 -3.49 9.21 2.66
N ALA A 79 -3.63 9.60 1.39
CA ALA A 79 -4.17 10.89 1.02
C ALA A 79 -5.59 11.11 1.59
N ALA A 80 -6.47 10.11 1.47
CA ALA A 80 -7.81 10.20 2.03
C ALA A 80 -7.78 10.36 3.57
N THR A 81 -6.93 9.60 4.26
CA THR A 81 -6.81 9.66 5.72
C THR A 81 -6.34 11.03 6.19
N VAL A 82 -5.27 11.57 5.58
CA VAL A 82 -4.75 12.88 5.96
C VAL A 82 -5.75 13.97 5.63
N LEU A 83 -6.40 13.90 4.46
CA LEU A 83 -7.41 14.89 4.06
C LEU A 83 -8.57 14.94 5.06
N VAL A 84 -9.09 13.77 5.47
CA VAL A 84 -10.15 13.68 6.49
C VAL A 84 -9.66 14.25 7.82
N ASN A 85 -8.45 13.89 8.25
CA ASN A 85 -7.90 14.37 9.52
C ASN A 85 -7.74 15.90 9.54
N VAL A 86 -7.23 16.48 8.45
CA VAL A 86 -7.04 17.92 8.30
C VAL A 86 -8.40 18.64 8.29
N ILE A 87 -9.39 18.13 7.57
CA ILE A 87 -10.75 18.73 7.55
C ILE A 87 -11.36 18.74 8.96
N ILE A 88 -11.17 17.66 9.72
CA ILE A 88 -11.68 17.55 11.10
C ILE A 88 -10.95 18.50 12.04
N THR A 89 -9.63 18.69 11.87
CA THR A 89 -8.79 19.43 12.82
C THR A 89 -8.79 20.95 12.54
N ASP A 90 -8.65 21.34 11.28
CA ASP A 90 -8.46 22.74 10.87
C ASP A 90 -9.72 23.40 10.28
N GLY A 91 -10.75 22.60 9.96
CA GLY A 91 -11.96 23.04 9.29
C GLY A 91 -11.72 23.46 7.83
N ILE A 92 -12.62 24.29 7.26
CA ILE A 92 -12.56 24.74 5.85
C ILE A 92 -11.60 25.94 5.68
N LYS A 93 -10.55 26.03 6.51
CA LYS A 93 -9.48 27.02 6.33
C LYS A 93 -8.50 26.49 5.29
N ILE A 94 -8.93 26.55 4.01
CA ILE A 94 -8.26 25.94 2.85
C ILE A 94 -6.75 26.20 2.84
N SER A 95 -6.29 27.41 3.22
CA SER A 95 -4.87 27.73 3.17
C SER A 95 -4.04 26.95 4.18
N ARG A 96 -4.51 26.75 5.41
CA ARG A 96 -3.77 25.98 6.42
C ARG A 96 -3.93 24.48 6.19
N ALA A 97 -5.16 24.06 5.95
CA ALA A 97 -5.49 22.68 5.61
C ALA A 97 -4.71 22.17 4.39
N GLY A 98 -4.63 22.97 3.32
CA GLY A 98 -3.87 22.63 2.12
C GLY A 98 -2.37 22.51 2.36
N ILE A 99 -1.79 23.39 3.18
CA ILE A 99 -0.36 23.35 3.52
C ILE A 99 -0.05 22.08 4.32
N ASP A 100 -0.83 21.77 5.35
CA ASP A 100 -0.59 20.60 6.21
C ASP A 100 -0.81 19.29 5.43
N PHE A 101 -1.79 19.27 4.53
CA PHE A 101 -2.00 18.15 3.61
C PHE A 101 -0.81 17.93 2.66
N ILE A 102 -0.32 19.00 2.02
CA ILE A 102 0.83 18.91 1.11
C ILE A 102 2.11 18.55 1.87
N ALA A 103 2.31 19.09 3.07
CA ALA A 103 3.46 18.77 3.92
C ALA A 103 3.47 17.28 4.29
N ALA A 104 2.32 16.72 4.65
CA ALA A 104 2.16 15.29 4.90
C ALA A 104 2.47 14.43 3.67
N LEU A 105 1.97 14.82 2.49
CA LEU A 105 2.26 14.14 1.22
C LEU A 105 3.74 14.21 0.85
N ALA A 106 4.37 15.37 1.01
CA ALA A 106 5.79 15.58 0.72
C ALA A 106 6.68 14.71 1.62
N SER A 107 6.34 14.60 2.92
CA SER A 107 7.04 13.73 3.87
C SER A 107 6.97 12.25 3.46
N MET A 108 5.82 11.81 2.95
CA MET A 108 5.62 10.42 2.51
C MET A 108 6.09 10.13 1.08
N ALA A 109 6.37 11.16 0.28
CA ALA A 109 6.78 11.02 -1.12
C ALA A 109 7.91 9.99 -1.35
N PRO A 110 9.04 9.97 -0.61
CA PRO A 110 10.10 8.98 -0.84
C PRO A 110 9.61 7.54 -0.65
N TYR A 111 8.81 7.29 0.39
CA TYR A 111 8.25 5.95 0.66
C TYR A 111 7.23 5.54 -0.41
N LEU A 112 6.40 6.48 -0.88
CA LEU A 112 5.44 6.25 -1.94
C LEU A 112 6.14 5.97 -3.27
N ILE A 113 7.21 6.69 -3.60
CA ILE A 113 8.00 6.46 -4.81
C ILE A 113 8.64 5.06 -4.78
N ILE A 114 9.34 4.72 -3.69
CA ILE A 114 10.01 3.42 -3.55
C ILE A 114 9.00 2.28 -3.63
N SER A 115 7.89 2.40 -2.90
CA SER A 115 6.84 1.37 -2.87
C SER A 115 6.10 1.25 -4.22
N ALA A 116 5.87 2.36 -4.92
CA ALA A 116 5.29 2.36 -6.26
C ALA A 116 6.23 1.69 -7.27
N LEU A 117 7.52 2.03 -7.27
CA LEU A 117 8.52 1.41 -8.15
C LEU A 117 8.54 -0.11 -7.95
N PHE A 118 8.59 -0.57 -6.70
CA PHE A 118 8.55 -1.99 -6.38
C PHE A 118 7.24 -2.66 -6.82
N GLY A 119 6.10 -2.04 -6.51
CA GLY A 119 4.78 -2.57 -6.81
C GLY A 119 4.51 -2.70 -8.31
N TRP A 120 4.85 -1.67 -9.08
CA TRP A 120 4.73 -1.67 -10.54
C TRP A 120 5.70 -2.63 -11.20
N PHE A 121 6.95 -2.71 -10.73
CA PHE A 121 7.91 -3.70 -11.20
C PHE A 121 7.36 -5.13 -11.06
N MET A 122 6.83 -5.47 -9.88
CA MET A 122 6.22 -6.78 -9.63
C MET A 122 4.99 -7.06 -10.51
N TYR A 123 4.18 -6.04 -10.80
CA TYR A 123 3.02 -6.14 -11.68
C TYR A 123 3.44 -6.43 -13.13
N PHE A 124 4.40 -5.67 -13.67
CA PHE A 124 4.88 -5.86 -15.03
C PHE A 124 5.65 -7.17 -15.20
N ASN A 125 6.44 -7.58 -14.21
CA ASN A 125 7.15 -8.86 -14.22
C ASN A 125 6.18 -10.05 -14.31
N GLU A 126 5.04 -10.00 -13.61
CA GLU A 126 4.02 -11.06 -13.71
C GLU A 126 3.34 -11.08 -15.08
N LYS A 127 3.02 -9.90 -15.64
CA LYS A 127 2.48 -9.80 -17.00
C LYS A 127 3.45 -10.30 -18.06
N ALA A 128 4.74 -10.06 -17.91
CA ALA A 128 5.77 -10.55 -18.82
C ALA A 128 5.83 -12.08 -18.79
N LYS A 129 5.77 -12.69 -17.60
CA LYS A 129 5.82 -14.15 -17.42
C LYS A 129 4.54 -14.87 -17.86
N SER A 130 3.39 -14.20 -17.85
CA SER A 130 2.11 -14.81 -18.26
C SER A 130 1.84 -14.75 -19.76
N ARG A 131 2.70 -14.10 -20.56
CA ARG A 131 2.55 -14.06 -22.02
C ARG A 131 2.94 -15.41 -22.63
N PRO A 132 2.08 -16.05 -23.44
CA PRO A 132 2.44 -17.29 -24.11
C PRO A 132 3.61 -17.05 -25.06
N SER A 133 4.59 -17.95 -25.04
CA SER A 133 5.72 -17.92 -25.98
C SER A 133 5.20 -18.09 -27.41
N ARG A 134 5.50 -17.13 -28.29
CA ARG A 134 5.09 -17.13 -29.71
C ARG A 134 5.78 -18.21 -30.56
N LYS A 135 6.37 -19.23 -29.94
CA LYS A 135 7.26 -20.23 -30.57
C LYS A 135 6.65 -21.62 -30.82
N SER A 136 5.34 -21.82 -30.67
CA SER A 136 4.71 -23.11 -30.97
C SER A 136 3.47 -22.94 -31.85
N THR A 137 3.64 -22.28 -33.00
CA THR A 137 2.67 -22.31 -34.09
C THR A 137 3.45 -22.20 -35.39
N ASN A 138 4.14 -23.28 -35.73
CA ASN A 138 4.60 -23.64 -37.08
C ASN A 138 4.54 -25.15 -37.16
#